data_AF-A0A949Z4A2-F1
#
_entry.id   AF-A0A949Z4A2-F1
#
_cell.length_a   1.000
_cell.length_b   1.000
_cell.length_c   1.000
_cell.angle_alpha   90.00
_cell.angle_beta   90.00
_cell.angle_gamma   90.00
#
_symmetry.space_group_name_H-M   'P 1'
#
loop_
_entity.id
_entity.type
_entity.pdbx_description
1 polymer ?
#
loop_
_entity_poly.entity_id
_entity_poly.type
_entity_poly.pdbx_seq_one_letter_code
_entity_poly.pdbx_strand_id
1 'polypeptide(L)'
;ATDELIWPIEESDGSWESLEPWGPPSIGVRIEGDKLLLEDGPSAGRRAPELVHANFKMLTEFARLSEGDDCATDGRLLAFATRYGGLGLCKEHGWSQAHRRPHCRKDISRTRQGRIQREPIENWRIYSRFARAVVTVLVERRGAVHDAELEFLNRVGDPDARHAILRWQAVSELRLDVLNSRSRPTLYGVPPLWTAIGLELLTLAQGASGIILCSNCRRLDSVKRPRRVDDQRRAYCARCRKRGRSRLTVADLRQRERQARALHAEHKSVKEIADQLGIDTDRVKRYLKKEQDNG
;
A
#
# COMPACT_ATOMS: atom_id res chain seq x y z
N ALA A 1 33.03 1.57 6.93
CA ALA A 1 32.18 0.37 6.80
C ALA A 1 31.05 0.71 5.83
N THR A 2 31.22 0.30 4.58
CA THR A 2 30.25 0.48 3.50
C THR A 2 29.20 -0.60 3.64
N ASP A 3 28.11 -0.31 4.36
CA ASP A 3 26.89 -1.10 4.25
C ASP A 3 26.34 -0.88 2.84
N GLU A 4 26.70 -1.77 1.92
CA GLU A 4 26.00 -1.96 0.66
C GLU A 4 24.55 -2.25 1.00
N LEU A 5 23.65 -1.41 0.48
CA LEU A 5 22.22 -1.63 0.55
C LEU A 5 21.90 -2.79 -0.40
N ILE A 6 22.09 -4.03 0.06
CA ILE A 6 21.73 -5.22 -0.71
C ILE A 6 20.20 -5.21 -0.88
N TRP A 7 19.76 -4.92 -2.10
CA TRP A 7 18.39 -5.14 -2.56
C TRP A 7 18.17 -6.65 -2.67
N PRO A 8 17.26 -7.26 -1.89
CA PRO A 8 16.91 -8.65 -2.12
C PRO A 8 15.91 -8.69 -3.26
N ILE A 9 16.40 -8.83 -4.48
CA ILE A 9 15.59 -9.26 -5.63
C ILE A 9 16.39 -10.35 -6.35
N GLU A 10 16.23 -11.58 -5.89
CA GLU A 10 15.78 -12.75 -6.67
C GLU A 10 16.08 -14.04 -5.88
N GLU A 11 15.22 -15.03 -6.10
CA GLU A 11 15.29 -16.42 -5.61
C GLU A 11 14.87 -16.72 -4.16
N SER A 12 13.57 -17.00 -3.98
CA SER A 12 13.11 -18.32 -3.52
C SER A 12 11.57 -18.39 -3.61
N ASP A 13 11.08 -19.33 -4.42
CA ASP A 13 9.72 -19.92 -4.48
C ASP A 13 8.48 -19.14 -4.96
N GLY A 14 8.60 -17.89 -5.41
CA GLY A 14 7.66 -17.37 -6.43
C GLY A 14 6.17 -17.32 -6.07
N SER A 15 5.78 -17.32 -4.79
CA SER A 15 4.39 -17.01 -4.40
C SER A 15 4.26 -15.58 -3.86
N TRP A 16 4.06 -14.63 -4.78
CA TRP A 16 3.59 -13.27 -4.48
C TRP A 16 2.07 -13.23 -4.19
N GLU A 17 1.48 -14.35 -3.78
CA GLU A 17 0.08 -14.44 -3.40
C GLU A 17 -0.13 -13.87 -1.99
N SER A 18 -0.32 -12.56 -1.92
CA SER A 18 -1.44 -11.90 -1.22
C SER A 18 -1.18 -10.40 -1.12
N LEU A 19 -1.21 -9.72 -2.26
CA LEU A 19 -1.73 -8.35 -2.29
C LEU A 19 -2.91 -8.41 -3.25
N GLU A 20 -4.10 -8.63 -2.69
CA GLU A 20 -5.32 -8.34 -3.44
C GLU A 20 -5.23 -6.89 -3.93
N PRO A 21 -5.60 -6.63 -5.20
CA PRO A 21 -5.45 -5.30 -5.79
C PRO A 21 -6.18 -4.24 -4.97
N TRP A 22 -5.63 -3.03 -5.00
CA TRP A 22 -6.22 -1.84 -4.41
C TRP A 22 -7.52 -1.49 -5.17
N GLY A 23 -8.62 -2.13 -4.80
CA GLY A 23 -9.91 -2.02 -5.47
C GLY A 23 -10.03 -3.07 -6.57
N PRO A 24 -11.26 -3.36 -7.05
CA PRO A 24 -11.40 -4.18 -8.24
C PRO A 24 -10.62 -3.50 -9.38
N PRO A 25 -9.82 -4.23 -10.17
CA PRO A 25 -9.19 -3.66 -11.35
C PRO A 25 -10.24 -2.95 -12.20
N SER A 26 -9.88 -1.80 -12.78
CA SER A 26 -10.76 -1.13 -13.72
C SER A 26 -11.15 -2.13 -14.81
N ILE A 27 -12.44 -2.22 -15.11
CA ILE A 27 -12.99 -3.20 -16.06
C ILE A 27 -12.50 -2.89 -17.48
N GLY A 28 -12.18 -1.62 -17.74
CA GLY A 28 -11.48 -1.20 -18.95
C GLY A 28 -10.52 -0.06 -18.63
N VAL A 29 -9.31 -0.17 -19.17
CA VAL A 29 -8.36 0.95 -19.23
C VAL A 29 -7.95 1.14 -20.68
N ARG A 30 -8.06 2.36 -21.19
CA ARG A 30 -7.69 2.70 -22.57
C ARG A 30 -7.20 4.14 -22.67
N ILE A 31 -6.47 4.44 -23.73
CA ILE A 31 -6.03 5.80 -24.07
C ILE A 31 -6.95 6.33 -25.18
N GLU A 32 -7.44 7.56 -25.02
CA GLU A 32 -8.21 8.28 -26.03
C GLU A 32 -7.67 9.71 -26.11
N GLY A 33 -6.94 10.01 -27.19
CA GLY A 33 -6.23 11.29 -27.33
C GLY A 33 -5.17 11.47 -26.23
N ASP A 34 -5.26 12.58 -25.49
CA ASP A 34 -4.36 12.92 -24.39
C ASP A 34 -4.83 12.40 -23.02
N LYS A 35 -5.89 11.57 -23.00
CA LYS A 35 -6.52 11.07 -21.77
C LYS A 35 -6.37 9.57 -21.60
N LEU A 36 -6.14 9.17 -20.36
CA LEU A 36 -6.33 7.83 -19.85
C LEU A 36 -7.78 7.69 -19.35
N LEU A 37 -8.52 6.73 -19.91
CA LEU A 37 -9.89 6.42 -19.54
C LEU A 37 -9.89 5.17 -18.65
N LEU A 38 -10.46 5.31 -17.46
CA LEU A 38 -10.64 4.25 -16.48
C LEU A 38 -12.12 3.97 -16.31
N GLU A 39 -12.53 2.74 -16.63
CA GLU A 39 -13.92 2.31 -16.57
C GLU A 39 -14.16 1.41 -15.36
N ASP A 40 -15.02 1.86 -14.45
CA ASP A 40 -15.46 1.12 -13.27
C ASP A 40 -16.82 0.47 -13.55
N GLY A 41 -16.95 -0.81 -13.23
CA GLY A 41 -18.23 -1.52 -13.36
C GLY A 41 -19.31 -1.03 -12.41
N PRO A 42 -20.58 -1.45 -12.64
CA PRO A 42 -21.71 -1.02 -11.82
C PRO A 42 -21.60 -1.51 -10.37
N SER A 43 -20.83 -2.58 -10.14
CA SER A 43 -20.62 -3.22 -8.84
C SER A 43 -19.36 -2.75 -8.10
N ALA A 44 -18.56 -1.85 -8.68
CA ALA A 44 -17.29 -1.41 -8.08
C ALA A 44 -17.45 -0.66 -6.73
N GLY A 45 -18.68 -0.32 -6.35
CA GLY A 45 -18.98 0.53 -5.19
C GLY A 45 -19.00 -0.12 -3.80
N ARG A 46 -18.48 -1.33 -3.56
CA ARG A 46 -18.69 -2.00 -2.26
C ARG A 46 -17.49 -2.56 -1.51
N ARG A 47 -16.27 -2.53 -2.05
CA ARG A 47 -15.08 -2.84 -1.25
C ARG A 47 -14.11 -1.68 -1.35
N ALA A 48 -14.01 -0.93 -0.26
CA ALA A 48 -12.94 0.05 -0.13
C ALA A 48 -11.62 -0.73 -0.10
N PRO A 49 -10.60 -0.34 -0.88
CA PRO A 49 -9.30 -1.00 -0.87
C PRO A 49 -8.71 -0.97 0.53
N GLU A 50 -8.55 -2.13 1.17
CA GLU A 50 -7.82 -2.19 2.43
C GLU A 50 -6.34 -1.94 2.15
N LEU A 51 -5.71 -1.12 2.99
CA LEU A 51 -4.28 -0.84 2.92
C LEU A 51 -3.51 -2.03 3.49
N VAL A 52 -3.31 -3.07 2.67
CA VAL A 52 -2.75 -4.33 3.16
C VAL A 52 -1.23 -4.19 3.35
N HIS A 53 -0.45 -3.71 2.36
CA HIS A 53 0.97 -3.39 2.53
C HIS A 53 1.52 -2.46 1.45
N ALA A 54 2.47 -1.59 1.83
CA ALA A 54 3.42 -0.97 0.90
C ALA A 54 4.57 -1.96 0.66
N ASN A 55 4.79 -2.40 -0.57
CA ASN A 55 5.88 -3.33 -0.90
C ASN A 55 6.86 -2.77 -1.95
N PHE A 56 6.83 -1.45 -2.16
CA PHE A 56 7.68 -0.68 -3.11
C PHE A 56 7.55 -1.08 -4.58
N LYS A 57 6.91 -2.21 -4.90
CA LYS A 57 6.68 -2.67 -6.26
C LYS A 57 5.84 -1.65 -7.03
N MET A 58 4.75 -1.18 -6.43
CA MET A 58 3.87 -0.16 -7.03
C MET A 58 4.65 1.13 -7.31
N LEU A 59 5.39 1.66 -6.34
CA LEU A 59 6.21 2.85 -6.51
C LEU A 59 7.28 2.67 -7.58
N THR A 60 7.95 1.52 -7.61
CA THR A 60 9.00 1.22 -8.59
C THR A 60 8.41 1.16 -10.00
N GLU A 61 7.30 0.45 -10.19
CA GLU A 61 6.61 0.39 -11.48
C GLU A 61 6.10 1.77 -11.91
N PHE A 62 5.58 2.56 -10.97
CA PHE A 62 5.10 3.91 -11.25
C PHE A 62 6.23 4.86 -11.66
N ALA A 63 7.37 4.85 -10.95
CA ALA A 63 8.54 5.66 -11.28
C ALA A 63 9.07 5.34 -12.69
N ARG A 64 9.07 4.06 -13.07
CA ARG A 64 9.52 3.58 -14.38
C ARG A 64 8.62 4.02 -15.54
N LEU A 65 7.39 4.49 -15.30
CA LEU A 65 6.54 5.05 -16.35
C LEU A 65 7.18 6.27 -17.03
N SER A 66 8.14 6.92 -16.38
CA SER A 66 8.86 8.08 -16.93
C SER A 66 10.13 7.75 -17.73
N GLU A 67 10.45 6.47 -17.92
CA GLU A 67 11.61 6.02 -18.71
C GLU A 67 11.22 5.78 -20.17
N GLY A 68 12.17 5.67 -21.11
CA GLY A 68 11.89 5.25 -22.49
C GLY A 68 11.18 6.28 -23.38
N ASP A 69 10.74 5.83 -24.56
CA ASP A 69 9.98 6.64 -25.53
C ASP A 69 8.47 6.68 -25.22
N ASP A 70 7.73 7.53 -25.94
CA ASP A 70 6.28 7.72 -25.72
C ASP A 70 5.47 6.43 -25.93
N CYS A 71 5.83 5.61 -26.92
CA CYS A 71 5.09 4.40 -27.25
C CYS A 71 5.24 3.33 -26.15
N ALA A 72 6.48 3.09 -25.70
CA ALA A 72 6.76 2.20 -24.58
C ALA A 72 6.18 2.73 -23.26
N THR A 73 6.04 4.05 -23.13
CA THR A 73 5.41 4.69 -21.98
C THR A 73 3.91 4.43 -21.92
N ASP A 74 3.20 4.57 -23.04
CA ASP A 74 1.75 4.40 -23.09
C ASP A 74 1.34 2.93 -22.81
N GLY A 75 2.09 1.96 -23.34
CA GLY A 75 1.87 0.54 -23.02
C GLY A 75 2.06 0.20 -21.54
N ARG A 76 3.11 0.75 -20.91
CA ARG A 76 3.36 0.58 -19.47
C ARG A 76 2.32 1.32 -18.62
N LEU A 77 1.89 2.49 -19.06
CA LEU A 77 0.84 3.27 -18.40
C LEU A 77 -0.47 2.47 -18.36
N LEU A 78 -0.90 1.91 -19.49
CA LEU A 78 -2.08 1.05 -19.56
C LEU A 78 -1.96 -0.17 -18.65
N ALA A 79 -0.82 -0.87 -18.68
CA ALA A 79 -0.59 -2.04 -17.82
C ALA A 79 -0.63 -1.68 -16.33
N PHE A 80 -0.01 -0.56 -15.96
CA PHE A 80 0.02 -0.06 -14.58
C PHE A 80 -1.38 0.32 -14.10
N ALA A 81 -2.10 1.14 -14.87
CA ALA A 81 -3.44 1.60 -14.51
C ALA A 81 -4.47 0.45 -14.52
N THR A 82 -4.32 -0.56 -15.38
CA THR A 82 -5.14 -1.78 -15.33
C THR A 82 -4.95 -2.52 -14.01
N ARG A 83 -3.72 -2.58 -13.51
CA ARG A 83 -3.36 -3.30 -12.28
C ARG A 83 -3.75 -2.55 -11.01
N TYR A 84 -3.56 -1.23 -11.00
CA TYR A 84 -3.62 -0.42 -9.77
C TYR A 84 -4.71 0.66 -9.77
N GLY A 85 -5.45 0.83 -10.87
CA GLY A 85 -6.48 1.85 -11.03
C GLY A 85 -5.92 3.23 -11.37
N GLY A 86 -6.75 4.26 -11.18
CA GLY A 86 -6.44 5.64 -11.57
C GLY A 86 -5.80 6.46 -10.43
N LEU A 87 -5.04 7.50 -10.78
CA LEU A 87 -4.43 8.40 -9.79
C LEU A 87 -5.47 9.23 -9.03
N GLY A 88 -6.70 9.34 -9.52
CA GLY A 88 -7.76 10.16 -8.96
C GLY A 88 -7.53 11.65 -9.16
N LEU A 89 -7.19 12.07 -10.38
CA LEU A 89 -6.83 13.46 -10.66
C LEU A 89 -8.06 14.35 -10.88
N CYS A 90 -7.99 15.58 -10.39
CA CYS A 90 -8.94 16.64 -10.69
C CYS A 90 -8.77 17.10 -12.14
N LYS A 91 -9.89 17.31 -12.83
CA LYS A 91 -9.94 17.76 -14.22
C LYS A 91 -9.23 19.09 -14.44
N GLU A 92 -9.44 20.04 -13.54
CA GLU A 92 -9.03 21.43 -13.73
C GLU A 92 -7.58 21.67 -13.33
N HIS A 93 -7.11 21.00 -12.28
CA HIS A 93 -5.82 21.31 -11.66
C HIS A 93 -4.79 20.19 -11.85
N GLY A 94 -5.22 19.01 -12.28
CA GLY A 94 -4.33 17.85 -12.36
C GLY A 94 -3.83 17.32 -11.03
N TRP A 95 -4.30 17.84 -9.90
CA TRP A 95 -3.92 17.37 -8.56
C TRP A 95 -4.80 16.21 -8.12
N SER A 96 -4.35 15.45 -7.12
CA SER A 96 -5.22 14.50 -6.42
C SER A 96 -6.55 15.17 -6.03
N GLN A 97 -7.66 14.51 -6.35
CA GLN A 97 -9.02 14.96 -6.11
C GLN A 97 -9.36 15.26 -4.64
N ALA A 98 -8.49 14.87 -3.70
CA ALA A 98 -8.63 15.19 -2.29
C ALA A 98 -8.27 16.64 -1.95
N HIS A 99 -7.74 17.41 -2.90
CA HIS A 99 -7.42 18.82 -2.67
C HIS A 99 -8.68 19.66 -2.41
N ARG A 100 -8.63 20.51 -1.37
CA ARG A 100 -9.78 21.27 -0.82
C ARG A 100 -10.03 22.62 -1.53
N ARG A 101 -9.92 22.68 -2.85
CA ARG A 101 -10.17 23.95 -3.58
C ARG A 101 -11.62 24.00 -4.09
N PRO A 102 -12.29 25.18 -4.03
CA PRO A 102 -13.54 25.41 -4.75
C PRO A 102 -13.35 25.07 -6.24
N HIS A 103 -14.41 24.59 -6.90
CA HIS A 103 -14.44 24.23 -8.34
C HIS A 103 -13.76 22.92 -8.76
N CYS A 104 -13.16 22.18 -7.82
CA CYS A 104 -12.44 20.96 -8.18
C CYS A 104 -13.39 19.81 -8.54
N ARG A 105 -13.59 19.61 -9.85
CA ARG A 105 -14.44 18.55 -10.40
C ARG A 105 -13.61 17.38 -10.90
N LYS A 106 -14.16 16.19 -10.77
CA LYS A 106 -13.66 14.99 -11.43
C LYS A 106 -14.14 14.99 -12.88
N ASP A 107 -13.31 14.53 -13.80
CA ASP A 107 -13.78 14.23 -15.16
C ASP A 107 -14.39 12.82 -15.18
N ILE A 108 -15.61 12.72 -14.64
CA ILE A 108 -16.36 11.46 -14.58
C ILE A 108 -17.64 11.59 -15.37
N SER A 109 -17.84 10.68 -16.30
CA SER A 109 -19.13 10.46 -16.96
C SER A 109 -19.75 9.15 -16.49
N ARG A 110 -21.07 9.15 -16.25
CA ARG A 110 -21.83 7.92 -16.00
C ARG A 110 -22.28 7.32 -17.33
N THR A 111 -22.10 6.01 -17.50
CA THR A 111 -22.59 5.23 -18.63
C THR A 111 -23.59 4.18 -18.14
N ARG A 112 -24.25 3.46 -19.04
CA ARG A 112 -25.08 2.29 -18.67
C ARG A 112 -24.24 1.17 -18.04
N GLN A 113 -22.96 1.09 -18.40
CA GLN A 113 -22.02 0.04 -17.97
C GLN A 113 -21.25 0.43 -16.71
N GLY A 114 -21.35 1.69 -16.23
CA GLY A 114 -20.72 2.12 -14.99
C GLY A 114 -20.25 3.57 -15.02
N ARG A 115 -19.02 3.81 -14.57
CA ARG A 115 -18.42 5.15 -14.54
C ARG A 115 -17.15 5.15 -15.38
N ILE A 116 -16.97 6.19 -16.20
CA ILE A 116 -15.72 6.44 -16.90
C ILE A 116 -15.09 7.67 -16.28
N GLN A 117 -13.90 7.47 -15.72
CA GLN A 117 -13.02 8.53 -15.23
C GLN A 117 -11.96 8.84 -16.30
N ARG A 118 -11.67 10.12 -16.52
CA ARG A 118 -10.66 10.59 -17.47
C ARG A 118 -9.54 11.31 -16.74
N GLU A 119 -8.30 10.94 -17.03
CA GLU A 119 -7.12 11.57 -16.45
C GLU A 119 -6.14 12.01 -17.55
N PRO A 120 -5.56 13.22 -17.48
CA PRO A 120 -4.57 13.64 -18.46
C PRO A 120 -3.30 12.79 -18.38
N ILE A 121 -2.84 12.24 -19.51
CA ILE A 121 -1.61 11.42 -19.59
C ILE A 121 -0.38 12.25 -19.20
N GLU A 122 -0.36 13.52 -19.57
CA GLU A 122 0.72 14.45 -19.19
C GLU A 122 0.93 14.48 -17.67
N ASN A 123 -0.16 14.50 -16.89
CA ASN A 123 -0.05 14.49 -15.43
C ASN A 123 0.53 13.17 -14.90
N TRP A 124 0.15 12.03 -15.48
CA TRP A 124 0.75 10.74 -15.13
C TRP A 124 2.26 10.73 -15.38
N ARG A 125 2.71 11.31 -16.50
CA ARG A 125 4.13 11.46 -16.84
C ARG A 125 4.86 12.39 -15.86
N ILE A 126 4.26 13.53 -15.52
CA ILE A 126 4.81 14.46 -14.53
C ILE A 126 4.97 13.77 -13.16
N TYR A 127 3.92 13.10 -12.67
CA TYR A 127 3.95 12.48 -11.35
C TYR A 127 4.82 11.23 -11.27
N SER A 128 4.90 10.43 -12.33
CA SER A 128 5.86 9.31 -12.39
C SER A 128 7.29 9.81 -12.43
N ARG A 129 7.56 10.88 -13.18
CA ARG A 129 8.88 11.54 -13.18
C ARG A 129 9.24 12.08 -11.81
N PHE A 130 8.27 12.70 -11.13
CA PHE A 130 8.43 13.17 -9.76
C PHE A 130 8.75 12.03 -8.79
N ALA A 131 8.00 10.93 -8.84
CA ALA A 131 8.25 9.76 -8.01
C ALA A 131 9.65 9.18 -8.28
N ARG A 132 10.05 9.07 -9.55
CA ARG A 132 11.41 8.65 -9.95
C ARG A 132 12.48 9.56 -9.36
N ALA A 133 12.32 10.86 -9.46
CA ALA A 133 13.31 11.82 -8.95
C ALA A 133 13.48 11.66 -7.43
N VAL A 134 12.38 11.55 -6.69
CA VAL A 134 12.39 11.30 -5.24
C VAL A 134 13.06 9.97 -4.90
N VAL A 135 12.69 8.88 -5.57
CA VAL A 135 13.31 7.55 -5.35
C VAL A 135 14.81 7.60 -5.60
N THR A 136 15.22 8.20 -6.71
CA THR A 136 16.63 8.31 -7.09
C THR A 136 17.41 9.11 -6.05
N VAL A 137 16.92 10.28 -5.64
CA VAL A 137 17.60 11.11 -4.63
C VAL A 137 17.68 10.44 -3.26
N LEU A 138 16.71 9.60 -2.90
CA LEU A 138 16.72 8.89 -1.62
C LEU A 138 17.61 7.66 -1.60
N VAL A 139 17.75 6.96 -2.74
CA VAL A 139 18.48 5.69 -2.85
C VAL A 139 19.94 5.95 -3.28
N GLU A 140 20.15 6.82 -4.26
CA GLU A 140 21.47 7.13 -4.77
C GLU A 140 22.18 8.11 -3.85
N ARG A 141 23.44 7.81 -3.51
CA ARG A 141 24.20 8.69 -2.60
C ARG A 141 24.67 9.96 -3.27
N ARG A 142 25.19 9.88 -4.52
CA ARG A 142 25.68 10.97 -5.40
C ARG A 142 25.87 10.47 -6.84
N GLY A 143 25.95 11.40 -7.80
CA GLY A 143 26.32 11.11 -9.20
C GLY A 143 25.51 11.93 -10.19
N ALA A 144 25.87 11.89 -11.48
CA ALA A 144 25.22 12.70 -12.51
C ALA A 144 23.70 12.48 -12.59
N VAL A 145 23.24 11.23 -12.41
CA VAL A 145 21.81 10.91 -12.38
C VAL A 145 21.13 11.53 -11.16
N HIS A 146 21.72 11.37 -9.98
CA HIS A 146 21.24 11.98 -8.74
C HIS A 146 21.13 13.50 -8.87
N ASP A 147 22.16 14.16 -9.39
CA ASP A 147 22.21 15.61 -9.50
C ASP A 147 21.18 16.15 -10.50
N ALA A 148 20.97 15.45 -11.62
CA ALA A 148 19.92 15.79 -12.59
C ALA A 148 18.50 15.65 -12.01
N GLU A 149 18.25 14.61 -11.20
CA GLU A 149 16.95 14.45 -10.53
C GLU A 149 16.74 15.49 -9.43
N LEU A 150 17.80 15.85 -8.70
CA LEU A 150 17.74 16.93 -7.70
C LEU A 150 17.47 18.29 -8.36
N GLU A 151 18.10 18.58 -9.49
CA GLU A 151 17.81 19.79 -10.29
C GLU A 151 16.35 19.79 -10.75
N PHE A 152 15.84 18.65 -11.22
CA PHE A 152 14.43 18.53 -11.58
C PHE A 152 13.50 18.87 -10.40
N LEU A 153 13.75 18.33 -9.20
CA LEU A 153 12.97 18.64 -8.00
C LEU A 153 13.02 20.14 -7.68
N ASN A 154 14.21 20.75 -7.73
CA ASN A 154 14.37 22.19 -7.53
C ASN A 154 13.54 23.02 -8.51
N ARG A 155 13.54 22.66 -9.81
CA ARG A 155 12.76 23.36 -10.85
C ARG A 155 11.25 23.30 -10.62
N VAL A 156 10.74 22.21 -10.05
CA VAL A 156 9.31 22.08 -9.71
C VAL A 156 8.95 22.68 -8.35
N GLY A 157 9.92 23.31 -7.67
CA GLY A 157 9.74 24.02 -6.40
C GLY A 157 9.94 23.16 -5.15
N ASP A 158 10.55 21.98 -5.28
CA ASP A 158 10.81 21.06 -4.18
C ASP A 158 12.33 20.98 -3.92
N PRO A 159 12.86 21.70 -2.91
CA PRO A 159 14.31 21.85 -2.72
C PRO A 159 15.02 20.54 -2.34
N ASP A 160 14.27 19.56 -1.84
CA ASP A 160 14.77 18.23 -1.50
C ASP A 160 13.66 17.17 -1.60
N ALA A 161 14.06 15.90 -1.57
CA ALA A 161 13.15 14.76 -1.63
C ALA A 161 12.13 14.73 -0.48
N ARG A 162 12.46 15.26 0.70
CA ARG A 162 11.55 15.27 1.85
C ARG A 162 10.46 16.32 1.65
N HIS A 163 10.80 17.50 1.15
CA HIS A 163 9.83 18.54 0.78
C HIS A 163 8.87 18.00 -0.28
N ALA A 164 9.42 17.36 -1.32
CA ALA A 164 8.66 16.69 -2.37
C ALA A 164 7.62 15.70 -1.82
N ILE A 165 8.02 14.83 -0.90
CA ILE A 165 7.12 13.87 -0.25
C ILE A 165 6.04 14.58 0.58
N LEU A 166 6.41 15.61 1.34
CA LEU A 166 5.46 16.36 2.16
C LEU A 166 4.42 17.07 1.29
N ARG A 167 4.83 17.64 0.15
CA ARG A 167 3.94 18.25 -0.83
C ARG A 167 3.00 17.22 -1.45
N TRP A 168 3.51 16.05 -1.86
CA TRP A 168 2.67 14.95 -2.37
C TRP A 168 1.62 14.54 -1.34
N GLN A 169 2.02 14.43 -0.07
CA GLN A 169 1.13 14.05 1.03
C GLN A 169 0.13 15.14 1.40
N ALA A 170 0.47 16.41 1.22
CA ALA A 170 -0.43 17.53 1.51
C ALA A 170 -1.69 17.53 0.62
N VAL A 171 -1.63 16.85 -0.54
CA VAL A 171 -2.78 16.65 -1.44
C VAL A 171 -3.34 15.22 -1.38
N SER A 172 -2.81 14.36 -0.51
CA SER A 172 -3.41 13.08 -0.15
C SER A 172 -4.43 13.27 0.96
N GLU A 173 -5.57 12.58 0.90
CA GLU A 173 -6.46 12.46 2.05
C GLU A 173 -6.42 11.02 2.58
N LEU A 174 -5.86 10.85 3.79
CA LEU A 174 -5.95 9.60 4.53
C LEU A 174 -7.22 9.61 5.38
N ARG A 175 -8.19 8.77 5.03
CA ARG A 175 -9.38 8.53 5.84
C ARG A 175 -9.18 7.32 6.73
N LEU A 176 -9.70 7.41 7.94
CA LEU A 176 -9.78 6.28 8.86
C LEU A 176 -11.23 5.80 8.83
N ASP A 177 -11.46 4.54 8.48
CA ASP A 177 -12.79 3.93 8.56
C ASP A 177 -12.75 2.69 9.45
N VAL A 178 -13.89 2.36 10.04
CA VAL A 178 -14.09 1.19 10.90
C VAL A 178 -14.99 0.22 10.15
N LEU A 179 -14.45 -0.45 9.13
CA LEU A 179 -15.26 -1.25 8.20
C LEU A 179 -15.75 -2.59 8.77
N ASN A 180 -15.32 -3.02 9.96
CA ASN A 180 -15.69 -4.33 10.52
C ASN A 180 -16.05 -4.28 12.01
N SER A 181 -17.04 -5.09 12.38
CA SER A 181 -17.55 -5.32 13.76
C SER A 181 -16.49 -5.79 14.78
N ARG A 182 -15.26 -6.07 14.33
CA ARG A 182 -14.10 -6.43 15.16
C ARG A 182 -13.17 -5.25 15.50
N SER A 183 -13.66 -4.01 15.42
CA SER A 183 -13.00 -2.79 15.93
C SER A 183 -11.60 -2.51 15.37
N ARG A 184 -11.42 -2.72 14.06
CA ARG A 184 -10.16 -2.37 13.39
C ARG A 184 -10.31 -1.07 12.63
N PRO A 185 -9.58 -0.02 13.01
CA PRO A 185 -9.41 1.11 12.12
C PRO A 185 -8.59 0.65 10.92
N THR A 186 -9.15 0.81 9.73
CA THR A 186 -8.44 0.63 8.47
C THR A 186 -8.24 2.01 7.85
N LEU A 187 -7.07 2.22 7.25
CA LEU A 187 -6.75 3.46 6.56
C LEU A 187 -7.11 3.31 5.09
N TYR A 188 -7.84 4.27 4.56
CA TYR A 188 -8.23 4.33 3.16
C TYR A 188 -7.71 5.64 2.58
N GLY A 189 -6.93 5.53 1.52
CA GLY A 189 -6.49 6.68 0.76
C GLY A 189 -7.59 7.18 -0.16
N VAL A 190 -7.77 8.50 -0.23
CA VAL A 190 -8.60 9.16 -1.22
C VAL A 190 -7.73 10.15 -1.98
N PRO A 191 -7.53 9.96 -3.31
CA PRO A 191 -7.74 8.73 -4.06
C PRO A 191 -6.77 7.60 -3.64
N PRO A 192 -7.15 6.31 -3.83
CA PRO A 192 -6.38 5.19 -3.29
C PRO A 192 -4.95 5.11 -3.83
N LEU A 193 -4.77 5.12 -5.16
CA LEU A 193 -3.47 4.96 -5.79
C LEU A 193 -2.49 6.09 -5.44
N TRP A 194 -2.93 7.35 -5.54
CA TRP A 194 -2.13 8.51 -5.15
C TRP A 194 -1.61 8.40 -3.70
N THR A 195 -2.52 8.04 -2.80
CA THR A 195 -2.20 7.94 -1.37
C THR A 195 -1.28 6.76 -1.11
N ALA A 196 -1.48 5.63 -1.81
CA ALA A 196 -0.63 4.45 -1.73
C ALA A 196 0.81 4.79 -2.14
N ILE A 197 1.00 5.38 -3.33
CA ILE A 197 2.31 5.83 -3.83
C ILE A 197 2.97 6.78 -2.82
N GLY A 198 2.22 7.75 -2.32
CA GLY A 198 2.72 8.67 -1.31
C GLY A 198 3.20 7.96 -0.04
N LEU A 199 2.47 6.95 0.44
CA LEU A 199 2.85 6.18 1.62
C LEU A 199 4.07 5.30 1.35
N GLU A 200 4.23 4.75 0.14
CA GLU A 200 5.44 4.06 -0.26
C GLU A 200 6.63 5.02 -0.27
N LEU A 201 6.50 6.22 -0.86
CA LEU A 201 7.53 7.26 -0.84
C LEU A 201 7.93 7.63 0.60
N LEU A 202 6.94 7.83 1.48
CA LEU A 202 7.20 8.12 2.90
C LEU A 202 7.93 6.96 3.59
N THR A 203 7.55 5.72 3.29
CA THR A 203 8.20 4.52 3.83
C THR A 203 9.66 4.44 3.38
N LEU A 204 9.93 4.73 2.10
CA LEU A 204 11.27 4.76 1.53
C LEU A 204 12.14 5.80 2.22
N ALA A 205 11.65 7.03 2.36
CA ALA A 205 12.38 8.12 3.02
C ALA A 205 12.72 7.84 4.49
N GLN A 206 11.97 6.95 5.14
CA GLN A 206 12.24 6.52 6.52
C GLN A 206 13.22 5.34 6.61
N GLY A 207 13.72 4.82 5.48
CA GLY A 207 14.52 3.58 5.44
C GLY A 207 13.75 2.41 6.04
N ALA A 208 12.42 2.41 5.88
CA ALA A 208 11.53 1.41 6.42
C ALA A 208 11.12 0.42 5.33
N SER A 209 10.65 -0.75 5.74
CA SER A 209 10.06 -1.75 4.84
C SER A 209 8.54 -1.79 4.92
N GLY A 210 7.94 -0.87 5.68
CA GLY A 210 6.51 -0.76 5.84
C GLY A 210 6.11 0.19 6.97
N ILE A 211 4.81 0.42 7.08
CA ILE A 211 4.17 1.21 8.13
C ILE A 211 3.18 0.30 8.87
N ILE A 212 3.09 0.47 10.19
CA ILE A 212 2.09 -0.21 11.01
C ILE A 212 1.27 0.81 11.80
N LEU A 213 0.01 0.48 12.07
CA LEU A 213 -0.79 1.18 13.06
C LEU A 213 -0.67 0.47 14.41
N CYS A 214 -0.08 1.14 15.41
CA CYS A 214 0.13 0.53 16.72
C CYS A 214 -1.20 0.15 17.38
N SER A 215 -1.42 -1.14 17.68
CA SER A 215 -2.64 -1.66 18.33
C SER A 215 -2.89 -1.09 19.73
N ASN A 216 -1.86 -0.53 20.39
CA ASN A 216 -2.00 0.07 21.72
C ASN A 216 -2.28 1.58 21.65
N CYS A 217 -1.37 2.36 21.07
CA CYS A 217 -1.46 3.83 21.10
C CYS A 217 -2.00 4.45 19.80
N ARG A 218 -2.42 3.63 18.82
CA ARG A 218 -2.98 4.05 17.53
C ARG A 218 -2.11 5.03 16.73
N ARG A 219 -0.80 5.07 17.02
CA ARG A 219 0.18 5.86 16.27
C ARG A 219 0.71 5.05 15.10
N LEU A 220 0.84 5.68 13.94
CA LEU A 220 1.59 5.14 12.81
C LEU A 220 3.08 5.07 13.15
N ASP A 221 3.71 3.93 12.83
CA ASP A 221 5.14 3.73 13.07
C ASP A 221 5.76 2.96 11.92
N SER A 222 7.04 3.23 11.65
CA SER A 222 7.79 2.53 10.63
C SER A 222 8.29 1.17 11.12
N VAL A 223 8.38 0.19 10.23
CA VAL A 223 8.97 -1.12 10.51
C VAL A 223 10.14 -1.38 9.58
N LYS A 224 11.32 -1.63 10.15
CA LYS A 224 12.55 -1.94 9.39
C LYS A 224 12.58 -3.34 8.76
N ARG A 225 11.67 -4.23 9.19
CA ARG A 225 11.53 -5.57 8.64
C ARG A 225 10.05 -5.83 8.49
N PRO A 226 9.55 -6.15 7.27
CA PRO A 226 8.17 -6.55 7.11
C PRO A 226 8.02 -7.84 7.91
N ARG A 227 7.17 -7.81 8.95
CA ARG A 227 6.71 -9.05 9.55
C ARG A 227 5.53 -9.49 8.71
N ARG A 228 5.49 -10.77 8.35
CA ARG A 228 4.30 -11.39 7.76
C ARG A 228 3.13 -10.96 8.64
N VAL A 229 2.25 -10.12 8.10
CA VAL A 229 1.04 -9.70 8.80
C VAL A 229 0.14 -10.89 8.75
N ASP A 230 0.29 -11.69 9.78
CA ASP A 230 -0.81 -12.49 10.21
C ASP A 230 -1.85 -11.53 10.74
N ASP A 231 -3.00 -11.46 10.07
CA ASP A 231 -4.08 -10.51 10.36
C ASP A 231 -4.43 -10.45 11.83
N GLN A 232 -4.12 -11.47 12.62
CA GLN A 232 -4.53 -11.56 14.01
C GLN A 232 -3.47 -11.09 15.01
N ARG A 233 -2.26 -10.77 14.56
CA ARG A 233 -1.20 -10.32 15.45
C ARG A 233 -1.31 -8.83 15.70
N ARG A 234 -1.34 -8.45 16.99
CA ARG A 234 -1.19 -7.06 17.41
C ARG A 234 0.18 -6.54 16.97
N ALA A 235 0.19 -5.39 16.31
CA ALA A 235 1.41 -4.68 15.93
C ALA A 235 1.64 -3.54 16.91
N TYR A 236 2.86 -3.37 17.42
CA TYR A 236 3.19 -2.29 18.34
C TYR A 236 4.30 -1.41 17.79
N CYS A 237 4.21 -0.10 18.02
CA CYS A 237 5.29 0.84 17.73
C CYS A 237 6.52 0.60 18.62
N ALA A 238 7.69 1.11 18.22
CA ALA A 238 8.95 0.98 18.94
C ALA A 238 8.82 1.40 20.41
N ARG A 239 8.13 2.52 20.69
CA ARG A 239 7.86 3.01 22.05
C ARG A 239 7.04 2.03 22.89
N CYS A 240 5.97 1.46 22.34
CA CYS A 240 5.14 0.50 23.06
C CYS A 240 5.86 -0.84 23.27
N ARG A 241 6.72 -1.27 22.33
CA ARG A 241 7.58 -2.45 22.50
C ARG A 241 8.56 -2.27 23.65
N LYS A 242 9.24 -1.12 23.73
CA LYS A 242 10.16 -0.78 24.84
C LYS A 242 9.46 -0.83 26.21
N ARG A 243 8.16 -0.53 26.25
CA ARG A 243 7.30 -0.64 27.45
C ARG A 243 6.77 -2.06 27.71
N GLY A 244 7.30 -3.08 27.04
CA GLY A 244 6.92 -4.47 27.25
C GLY A 244 5.58 -4.89 26.64
N ARG A 245 4.93 -4.07 25.81
CA ARG A 245 3.62 -4.43 25.20
C ARG A 245 3.69 -5.62 24.27
N SER A 246 4.87 -5.95 23.73
CA SER A 246 5.08 -7.20 22.97
C SER A 246 4.78 -8.46 23.78
N ARG A 247 4.87 -8.41 25.12
CA ARG A 247 4.48 -9.52 26.00
C ARG A 247 3.00 -9.85 25.91
N LEU A 248 2.14 -8.87 25.59
CA LEU A 248 0.71 -9.09 25.39
C LEU A 248 0.45 -9.95 24.15
N THR A 249 1.19 -9.76 23.05
CA THR A 249 1.06 -10.62 21.86
C THR A 249 1.42 -12.08 22.19
N VAL A 250 2.45 -12.29 23.01
CA VAL A 250 2.86 -13.64 23.44
C VAL A 250 1.83 -14.25 24.38
N ALA A 251 1.28 -13.46 25.31
CA ALA A 251 0.22 -13.90 26.21
C ALA A 251 -1.06 -14.28 25.44
N ASP A 252 -1.50 -13.44 24.50
CA ASP A 252 -2.66 -13.72 23.63
C ASP A 252 -2.44 -15.00 22.81
N LEU A 253 -1.24 -15.19 22.26
CA LEU A 253 -0.87 -16.40 21.51
C LEU A 253 -0.97 -17.65 22.40
N ARG A 254 -0.36 -17.63 23.58
CA ARG A 254 -0.41 -18.75 24.54
C ARG A 254 -1.82 -19.03 25.01
N GLN A 255 -2.64 -18.01 25.22
CA GLN A 255 -4.04 -18.16 25.58
C GLN A 255 -4.81 -18.89 24.48
N ARG A 256 -4.63 -18.49 23.22
CA ARG A 256 -5.27 -19.15 22.06
C ARG A 256 -4.78 -20.58 21.84
N GLU A 257 -3.49 -20.83 22.03
CA GLU A 257 -2.92 -22.19 22.00
C GLU A 257 -3.59 -23.07 23.05
N ARG A 258 -3.71 -22.60 24.31
CA ARG A 258 -4.41 -23.34 25.37
C ARG A 258 -5.88 -23.58 25.06
N GLN A 259 -6.58 -22.57 24.53
CA GLN A 259 -7.98 -22.72 24.14
C GLN A 259 -8.14 -23.74 23.02
N ALA A 260 -7.30 -23.69 21.98
CA ALA A 260 -7.36 -24.67 20.88
C ALA A 260 -7.16 -26.10 21.39
N ARG A 261 -6.23 -26.32 22.32
CA ARG A 261 -5.98 -27.63 22.93
C ARG A 261 -7.14 -28.10 23.79
N ALA A 262 -7.71 -27.22 24.63
CA ALA A 262 -8.89 -27.54 25.43
C ALA A 262 -10.07 -27.96 24.54
N LEU A 263 -10.34 -27.20 23.47
CA LEU A 263 -11.39 -27.53 22.51
C LEU A 263 -11.12 -28.84 21.76
N HIS A 264 -9.87 -29.16 21.47
CA HIS A 264 -9.50 -30.43 20.86
C HIS A 264 -9.67 -31.62 21.83
N ALA A 265 -9.36 -31.42 23.12
CA ALA A 265 -9.62 -32.41 24.18
C ALA A 265 -11.13 -32.66 24.38
N GLU A 266 -11.98 -31.68 24.07
CA GLU A 266 -13.45 -31.82 23.98
C GLU A 266 -13.91 -32.52 22.66
N HIS A 267 -12.98 -33.10 21.90
CA HIS A 267 -13.24 -33.77 20.61
C HIS A 267 -13.80 -32.87 19.50
N LYS A 268 -13.63 -31.54 19.58
CA LYS A 268 -14.02 -30.64 18.47
C LYS A 268 -13.06 -30.79 17.29
N SER A 269 -13.61 -30.70 16.08
CA SER A 269 -12.83 -30.74 14.85
C SER A 269 -11.99 -29.48 14.67
N VAL A 270 -10.90 -29.58 13.90
CA VAL A 270 -10.02 -28.45 13.55
C VAL A 270 -10.80 -27.26 12.97
N LYS A 271 -11.84 -27.53 12.17
CA LYS A 271 -12.69 -26.51 11.56
C LYS A 271 -13.55 -25.79 12.61
N GLU A 272 -14.19 -26.52 13.52
CA GLU A 272 -14.98 -25.91 14.59
C GLU A 272 -14.11 -25.07 15.54
N ILE A 273 -12.90 -25.54 15.84
CA ILE A 273 -11.92 -24.78 16.63
C ILE A 273 -11.54 -23.48 15.90
N ALA A 274 -11.27 -23.57 14.60
CA ALA A 274 -10.93 -22.43 13.75
C ALA A 274 -12.07 -21.38 13.75
N ASP A 275 -13.31 -21.82 13.55
CA ASP A 275 -14.50 -20.97 13.55
C ASP A 275 -14.73 -20.32 14.93
N GLN A 276 -14.64 -21.09 16.03
CA GLN A 276 -14.82 -20.58 17.40
C GLN A 276 -13.76 -19.56 17.81
N LEU A 277 -12.49 -19.82 17.47
CA LEU A 277 -11.40 -18.89 17.76
C LEU A 277 -11.30 -17.75 16.74
N GLY A 278 -12.05 -17.85 15.64
CA GLY A 278 -12.01 -16.95 14.50
C GLY A 278 -10.63 -16.91 13.86
N ILE A 279 -9.95 -18.05 13.71
CA ILE A 279 -8.60 -18.21 13.15
C ILE A 279 -8.57 -19.21 12.00
N ASP A 280 -7.49 -19.22 11.22
CA ASP A 280 -7.34 -20.18 10.12
C ASP A 280 -7.06 -21.62 10.59
N THR A 281 -7.55 -22.61 9.83
CA THR A 281 -7.42 -24.04 10.15
C THR A 281 -5.97 -24.53 10.20
N ASP A 282 -5.07 -24.04 9.33
CA ASP A 282 -3.65 -24.42 9.37
C ASP A 282 -2.95 -23.85 10.60
N ARG A 283 -3.48 -22.74 11.14
CA ARG A 283 -3.01 -22.23 12.42
C ARG A 283 -3.39 -23.13 13.59
N VAL A 284 -4.62 -23.64 13.61
CA VAL A 284 -5.07 -24.61 14.61
C VAL A 284 -4.21 -25.87 14.54
N LYS A 285 -3.99 -26.43 13.33
CA LYS A 285 -3.11 -27.60 13.13
C LYS A 285 -1.72 -27.39 13.73
N ARG A 286 -1.12 -26.20 13.53
CA ARG A 286 0.18 -25.85 14.12
C ARG A 286 0.17 -25.82 15.65
N TYR A 287 -0.91 -25.33 16.28
CA TYR A 287 -1.03 -25.32 17.74
C TYR A 287 -1.10 -26.72 18.33
N LEU A 288 -1.82 -27.63 17.66
CA LEU A 288 -2.00 -29.02 18.06
C LEU A 288 -0.76 -29.88 17.78
N LYS A 289 -0.09 -29.70 16.64
CA LYS A 289 1.17 -30.41 16.34
C LYS A 289 2.24 -30.18 17.40
N LYS A 290 2.39 -28.93 17.86
CA LYS A 290 3.34 -28.58 18.92
C LYS A 290 3.02 -29.26 20.26
N GLU A 291 1.81 -29.73 20.50
CA GLU A 291 1.48 -30.51 21.69
C GLU A 291 2.05 -31.93 21.60
N GLN A 292 1.90 -32.57 20.43
CA GLN A 292 2.45 -33.90 20.15
C GLN A 292 3.97 -33.93 20.23
N ASP A 293 4.64 -32.86 19.79
CA ASP A 293 6.10 -32.76 19.84
C ASP A 293 6.66 -32.52 21.28
N ASN A 294 5.82 -32.13 22.25
CA ASN A 294 6.25 -31.81 23.63
C ASN A 294 5.73 -32.79 24.69
N GLY A 295 4.99 -33.83 24.30
CA GLY A 295 4.51 -34.90 25.17
C GLY A 295 5.34 -36.16 24.99
#